data_AF-A0A096BHY2-F1
#
_entry.id   AF-A0A096BHY2-F1
#
_cell.length_a   1.000
_cell.length_b   1.000
_cell.length_c   1.000
_cell.angle_alpha   90.00
_cell.angle_beta   90.00
_cell.angle_gamma   90.00
#
_symmetry.space_group_name_H-M   'P 1'
#
loop_
_entity.id
_entity.type
_entity.pdbx_description
1 polymer ?
#
loop_
_entity_poly.entity_id
_entity_poly.type
_entity_poly.pdbx_seq_one_letter_code
_entity_poly.pdbx_strand_id
1 'polypeptide(L)'
;MKSKLGFTKENIVASLGFAFFVVCPRMAGMMHVISKHSSISMLYTILLGIVVSIPLLMVMVYVFDKAGVWGTLSFCILTDFISALIMKSVSIRAGIETFVIAIFVVIGVKLTPYISSKIIFNEQEKKQEIAK
;
A
#
# COMPACT_ATOMS: atom_id res chain seq x y z
N MET A 1 -17.91 -19.02 3.58
CA MET A 1 -16.43 -19.07 3.61
C MET A 1 -16.00 -20.16 4.59
N LYS A 2 -15.60 -21.35 4.11
CA LYS A 2 -15.14 -22.44 4.98
C LYS A 2 -13.66 -22.19 5.25
N SER A 3 -13.32 -21.60 6.39
CA SER A 3 -11.93 -21.39 6.79
C SER A 3 -11.28 -22.74 7.07
N LYS A 4 -10.56 -23.30 6.09
CA LYS A 4 -9.49 -24.26 6.41
C LYS A 4 -8.35 -23.44 7.01
N LEU A 5 -8.44 -23.19 8.31
CA LEU A 5 -7.37 -22.65 9.13
C LEU A 5 -6.30 -23.75 9.26
N GLY A 6 -5.57 -23.99 8.17
CA GLY A 6 -4.51 -24.99 8.08
C GLY A 6 -3.19 -24.32 7.77
N PHE A 7 -2.15 -24.67 8.51
CA PHE A 7 -0.78 -24.19 8.30
C PHE A 7 -0.17 -24.93 7.10
N THR A 8 -0.60 -24.60 5.88
CA THR A 8 -0.03 -25.17 4.65
C THR A 8 1.10 -24.29 4.13
N LYS A 9 2.01 -24.85 3.32
CA LYS A 9 3.17 -24.12 2.79
C LYS A 9 2.75 -22.88 2.00
N GLU A 10 1.64 -22.98 1.27
CA GLU A 10 1.09 -21.91 0.44
C GLU A 10 0.61 -20.74 1.30
N ASN A 11 -0.08 -21.04 2.42
CA ASN A 11 -0.56 -20.01 3.34
C ASN A 11 0.60 -19.25 4.01
N ILE A 12 1.70 -19.93 4.33
CA ILE A 12 2.91 -19.29 4.89
C ILE A 12 3.54 -18.35 3.86
N VAL A 13 3.74 -18.84 2.63
CA VAL A 13 4.36 -18.04 1.57
C VAL A 13 3.50 -16.81 1.23
N ALA A 14 2.18 -16.97 1.12
CA ALA A 14 1.27 -15.86 0.88
C ALA A 14 1.28 -14.84 2.03
N SER A 15 1.24 -15.31 3.27
CA SER A 15 1.29 -14.44 4.46
C SER A 15 2.59 -13.67 4.54
N LEU A 16 3.72 -14.33 4.24
CA LEU A 16 5.03 -13.70 4.27
C LEU A 16 5.18 -12.67 3.14
N GLY A 17 4.71 -12.99 1.94
CA GLY A 17 4.67 -12.05 0.82
C GLY A 17 3.84 -10.81 1.14
N PHE A 18 2.66 -11.00 1.75
CA PHE A 18 1.83 -9.89 2.21
C PHE A 18 2.53 -9.05 3.28
N ALA A 19 3.17 -9.69 4.28
CA ALA A 19 3.89 -9.00 5.34
C ALA A 19 5.03 -8.12 4.79
N PHE A 20 5.80 -8.62 3.82
CA PHE A 20 6.83 -7.80 3.16
C PHE A 20 6.22 -6.68 2.31
N PHE A 21 5.09 -6.91 1.65
CA PHE A 21 4.42 -5.88 0.86
C PHE A 21 3.88 -4.73 1.72
N VAL A 22 3.45 -5.00 2.96
CA VAL A 22 3.05 -3.95 3.92
C VAL A 22 4.21 -2.97 4.17
N VAL A 23 5.45 -3.45 4.17
CA VAL A 23 6.65 -2.60 4.22
C VAL A 23 6.89 -2.00 2.83
N CYS A 24 6.18 -0.93 2.54
CA CYS A 24 6.16 -0.27 1.24
C CYS A 24 6.85 1.11 1.26
N PRO A 25 7.28 1.64 0.10
CA PRO A 25 7.90 2.96 0.00
C PRO A 25 7.03 4.10 0.57
N ARG A 26 5.70 3.96 0.54
CA ARG A 26 4.78 4.91 1.16
C ARG A 26 4.96 5.00 2.68
N MET A 27 5.13 3.86 3.37
CA MET A 27 5.38 3.83 4.81
C MET A 27 6.73 4.48 5.14
N ALA A 28 7.76 4.22 4.34
CA ALA A 28 9.06 4.87 4.47
C ALA A 28 8.98 6.40 4.28
N GLY A 29 8.20 6.87 3.30
CA GLY A 29 7.95 8.30 3.08
C GLY A 29 7.30 8.96 4.29
N MET A 30 6.26 8.35 4.87
CA MET A 30 5.61 8.86 6.09
C MET A 30 6.56 8.88 7.28
N MET A 31 7.37 7.84 7.43
CA MET A 31 8.41 7.75 8.44
C MET A 31 9.41 8.92 8.33
N HIS A 32 9.86 9.25 7.12
CA HIS A 32 10.72 10.40 6.87
C HIS A 32 10.04 11.72 7.29
N VAL A 33 8.80 11.95 6.84
CA VAL A 33 8.02 13.16 7.17
C VAL A 33 7.87 13.32 8.68
N ILE A 34 7.50 12.25 9.39
CA ILE A 34 7.34 12.26 10.84
C ILE A 34 8.67 12.58 11.53
N SER A 35 9.76 11.92 11.14
CA SER A 35 11.08 12.16 11.76
C SER A 35 11.60 13.60 11.57
N LYS A 36 11.20 14.24 10.47
CA LYS A 36 11.63 15.59 10.10
C LYS A 36 10.79 16.69 10.77
N HIS A 37 9.51 16.42 10.98
CA HIS A 37 8.54 17.42 11.43
C HIS A 37 7.94 17.16 12.81
N SER A 38 8.26 16.03 13.45
CA SER A 38 7.81 15.66 14.79
C SER A 38 9.00 15.37 15.70
N SER A 39 8.90 15.78 16.96
CA SER A 39 9.89 15.49 18.01
C SER A 39 9.63 14.17 18.76
N ILE A 40 8.61 13.41 18.34
CA ILE A 40 8.19 12.17 18.99
C ILE A 40 9.10 11.01 18.55
N SER A 41 9.38 10.07 19.46
CA SER A 41 10.18 8.90 19.13
C SER A 41 9.47 8.05 18.06
N MET A 42 10.21 7.73 17.01
CA MET A 42 9.68 7.01 15.84
C MET A 42 9.14 5.63 16.20
N LEU A 43 9.81 4.93 17.13
CA LEU A 43 9.39 3.63 17.65
C LEU A 43 8.02 3.71 18.33
N TYR A 44 7.79 4.74 19.13
CA TYR A 44 6.51 4.92 19.83
C TYR A 44 5.37 5.21 18.85
N THR A 45 5.61 6.08 17.86
CA THR A 45 4.64 6.37 16.80
C THR A 45 4.28 5.12 16.00
N ILE A 46 5.26 4.27 15.66
CA ILE A 46 5.02 3.01 14.93
C ILE A 46 4.21 2.05 15.80
N LEU A 47 4.56 1.87 17.07
CA LEU A 47 3.88 0.92 17.95
C LEU A 47 2.39 1.27 18.10
N LEU A 48 2.07 2.55 18.34
CA LEU A 48 0.69 3.02 18.39
C LEU A 48 0.01 2.94 17.01
N GLY A 49 0.74 3.28 15.95
CA GLY A 49 0.26 3.19 14.58
C GLY A 49 -0.15 1.76 14.20
N ILE A 50 0.60 0.74 14.63
CA ILE A 50 0.30 -0.67 14.36
C ILE A 50 -1.06 -1.06 14.95
N VAL A 51 -1.33 -0.68 16.20
CA VAL A 51 -2.61 -0.97 16.89
C VAL A 51 -3.80 -0.45 16.08
N VAL A 52 -3.67 0.73 15.48
CA VAL A 52 -4.73 1.33 14.64
C VAL A 52 -4.72 0.76 13.21
N SER A 53 -3.56 0.39 12.68
CA SER A 53 -3.45 -0.12 11.31
C SER A 53 -4.01 -1.54 11.13
N ILE A 54 -3.93 -2.41 12.15
CA ILE A 54 -4.49 -3.76 12.10
C ILE A 54 -6.00 -3.75 11.78
N PRO A 55 -6.87 -3.01 12.52
CA PRO A 55 -8.28 -2.95 12.19
C PRO A 55 -8.52 -2.26 10.84
N LEU A 56 -7.72 -1.27 10.46
CA LEU A 56 -7.81 -0.63 9.14
C LEU A 56 -7.51 -1.60 7.99
N LEU A 57 -6.52 -2.48 8.16
CA LEU A 57 -6.21 -3.54 7.19
C LEU A 57 -7.36 -4.54 7.08
N MET A 58 -7.99 -4.90 8.20
CA MET A 58 -9.19 -5.76 8.18
C MET A 58 -10.35 -5.11 7.42
N VAL A 59 -10.56 -3.80 7.61
CA VAL A 59 -11.55 -3.03 6.83
C VAL A 59 -11.19 -3.03 5.35
N MET A 60 -9.92 -2.83 5.00
CA MET A 60 -9.47 -2.85 3.60
C MET A 60 -9.76 -4.20 2.92
N VAL A 61 -9.49 -5.31 3.61
CA VAL A 61 -9.80 -6.66 3.12
C VAL A 61 -11.30 -6.88 3.00
N TYR A 62 -12.08 -6.40 3.96
CA TYR A 62 -13.55 -6.47 3.89
C TYR A 62 -14.11 -5.67 2.71
N VAL A 63 -13.57 -4.46 2.47
CA VAL A 63 -13.94 -3.64 1.31
C VAL A 63 -13.53 -4.34 0.01
N PHE A 64 -12.39 -5.03 -0.02
CA PHE A 64 -11.96 -5.81 -1.18
C PHE A 64 -12.94 -6.94 -1.50
N ASP A 65 -13.40 -7.67 -0.49
CA ASP A 65 -14.38 -8.75 -0.65
C ASP A 65 -15.72 -8.25 -1.20
N LYS A 66 -16.14 -7.03 -0.82
CA LYS A 66 -17.45 -6.47 -1.21
C LYS A 66 -17.45 -5.62 -2.47
N ALA A 67 -16.43 -4.79 -2.66
CA ALA A 67 -16.37 -3.76 -3.69
C ALA A 67 -15.23 -3.98 -4.70
N GLY A 68 -14.48 -5.07 -4.54
CA GLY A 68 -13.38 -5.45 -5.41
C GLY A 68 -12.23 -4.44 -5.42
N VAL A 69 -11.38 -4.57 -6.43
CA VAL A 69 -10.14 -3.78 -6.58
C VAL A 69 -10.42 -2.27 -6.59
N TRP A 70 -11.46 -1.83 -7.30
CA TRP A 70 -11.78 -0.40 -7.44
C TRP A 70 -12.30 0.22 -6.15
N GLY A 71 -13.08 -0.53 -5.36
CA GLY A 71 -13.56 -0.08 -4.05
C GLY A 71 -12.44 -0.03 -3.01
N THR A 72 -11.53 -1.00 -3.03
CA THR A 72 -10.34 -0.95 -2.15
C THR A 72 -9.44 0.22 -2.53
N LEU A 73 -9.23 0.46 -3.82
CA LEU A 73 -8.42 1.58 -4.28
C LEU A 73 -8.99 2.93 -3.85
N SER A 74 -10.31 3.14 -3.99
CA SER A 74 -10.94 4.38 -3.54
C SER A 74 -10.86 4.54 -2.02
N PHE A 75 -11.02 3.46 -1.25
CA PHE A 75 -10.81 3.47 0.20
C PHE A 75 -9.37 3.85 0.58
N CYS A 76 -8.36 3.25 -0.06
CA CYS A 76 -6.96 3.59 0.16
C CYS A 76 -6.66 5.06 -0.14
N ILE A 77 -7.18 5.57 -1.27
CA ILE A 77 -7.05 6.99 -1.62
C ILE A 77 -7.63 7.88 -0.53
N LEU A 78 -8.84 7.56 -0.06
CA LEU A 78 -9.50 8.32 0.99
C LEU A 78 -8.70 8.31 2.31
N THR A 79 -8.16 7.16 2.71
CA THR A 79 -7.30 7.07 3.90
C THR A 79 -6.01 7.88 3.75
N ASP A 80 -5.46 7.98 2.54
CA ASP A 80 -4.26 8.76 2.25
C ASP A 80 -4.53 10.27 2.36
N PHE A 81 -5.67 10.73 1.85
CA PHE A 81 -6.13 12.11 2.02
C PHE A 81 -6.37 12.47 3.48
N ILE A 82 -7.01 11.57 4.25
CA ILE A 82 -7.20 11.75 5.70
C ILE A 82 -5.83 11.86 6.39
N SER A 83 -4.88 10.98 6.03
CA SER A 83 -3.52 11.03 6.57
C SER A 83 -2.83 12.37 6.27
N ALA A 84 -2.90 12.87 5.03
CA ALA A 84 -2.35 14.18 4.67
C ALA A 84 -2.98 15.32 5.48
N LEU A 85 -4.30 15.25 5.71
CA LEU A 85 -5.03 16.25 6.49
C LEU A 85 -4.66 16.21 7.98
N ILE A 86 -4.45 15.03 8.55
CA ILE A 86 -3.95 14.87 9.92
C ILE A 86 -2.52 15.40 10.02
N MET A 87 -1.64 15.07 9.07
CA MET A 87 -0.24 15.50 9.09
C MET A 87 -0.09 17.01 8.90
N LYS A 88 -1.02 17.65 8.19
CA LYS A 88 -1.13 19.12 8.12
C LYS A 88 -1.25 19.76 9.51
N SER A 89 -1.90 19.10 10.48
CA SER A 89 -2.04 19.62 11.84
C SER A 89 -0.73 19.63 12.62
N VAL A 90 0.21 18.73 12.30
CA VAL A 90 1.57 18.71 12.86
C VAL A 90 2.42 19.79 12.20
N SER A 91 2.39 19.86 10.87
CA SER A 91 3.06 20.92 10.11
C SER A 91 2.45 21.05 8.72
N ILE A 92 2.30 22.28 8.23
CA ILE A 92 1.84 22.53 6.86
C ILE A 92 2.76 21.89 5.82
N ARG A 93 4.08 21.83 6.09
CA ARG A 93 5.06 21.19 5.20
C ARG A 93 4.90 19.66 5.20
N ALA A 94 4.69 19.06 6.37
CA ALA A 94 4.42 17.63 6.50
C ALA A 94 3.17 17.23 5.71
N GLY A 95 2.09 18.02 5.83
CA GLY A 95 0.87 17.78 5.06
C GLY A 95 1.09 17.81 3.54
N ILE A 96 1.89 18.76 3.04
CA ILE A 96 2.22 18.86 1.61
C ILE A 96 3.08 17.67 1.16
N GLU A 97 4.12 17.31 1.93
CA GLU A 97 4.97 16.15 1.61
C GLU A 97 4.14 14.85 1.58
N THR A 98 3.26 14.64 2.56
CA THR A 98 2.33 13.51 2.58
C THR A 98 1.36 13.51 1.40
N PHE A 99 0.85 14.69 1.02
CA PHE A 99 -0.05 14.82 -0.13
C PHE A 99 0.64 14.46 -1.46
N VAL A 100 1.89 14.90 -1.63
CA VAL A 100 2.69 14.54 -2.81
C VAL A 100 2.91 13.03 -2.87
N ILE A 101 3.27 12.39 -1.75
CA ILE A 101 3.41 10.93 -1.67
C ILE A 101 2.12 10.21 -2.09
N ALA A 102 0.96 10.67 -1.62
CA ALA A 102 -0.34 10.10 -1.99
C ALA A 102 -0.59 10.17 -3.51
N ILE A 103 -0.30 11.30 -4.15
CA ILE A 103 -0.44 11.45 -5.62
C ILE A 103 0.46 10.44 -6.36
N PHE A 104 1.73 10.31 -5.96
CA PHE A 104 2.65 9.37 -6.59
C PHE A 104 2.16 7.93 -6.51
N VAL A 105 1.60 7.53 -5.36
CA VAL A 105 1.04 6.18 -5.18
C VAL A 105 -0.15 5.96 -6.09
N VAL A 106 -1.08 6.92 -6.18
CA VAL A 106 -2.25 6.82 -7.06
C VAL A 106 -1.85 6.69 -8.53
N ILE A 107 -0.90 7.50 -8.96
CA ILE A 107 -0.35 7.42 -10.32
C ILE A 107 0.30 6.06 -10.54
N GLY A 108 1.14 5.60 -9.61
CA GLY A 108 1.83 4.31 -9.71
C GLY A 108 0.86 3.13 -9.84
N VAL A 109 -0.18 3.08 -9.02
CA VAL A 109 -1.20 2.01 -9.08
C VAL A 109 -1.96 2.04 -10.40
N LYS A 110 -2.32 3.23 -10.90
CA LYS A 110 -2.94 3.34 -12.23
C LYS A 110 -1.98 2.96 -13.35
N LEU A 111 -0.70 3.32 -13.26
CA LEU A 111 0.28 3.15 -14.33
C LEU A 111 0.79 1.71 -14.44
N THR A 112 0.87 0.99 -13.32
CA THR A 112 1.31 -0.41 -13.24
C THR A 112 0.63 -1.33 -14.26
N PRO A 113 -0.71 -1.42 -14.35
CA PRO A 113 -1.35 -2.29 -15.33
C PRO A 113 -1.06 -1.90 -16.79
N TYR A 114 -0.88 -0.60 -17.10
CA TYR A 114 -0.52 -0.14 -18.45
C TYR A 114 0.93 -0.47 -18.83
N ILE A 115 1.86 -0.36 -17.88
CA ILE A 115 3.26 -0.69 -18.12
C ILE A 115 3.42 -2.21 -18.18
N SER A 116 2.84 -2.94 -17.23
CA SER A 116 2.89 -4.40 -17.22
C SER A 116 2.27 -4.99 -18.49
N SER A 117 1.16 -4.43 -19.00
CA SER A 117 0.60 -4.91 -20.27
C SER A 117 1.56 -4.70 -21.44
N LYS A 118 2.27 -3.58 -21.50
CA LYS A 118 3.27 -3.32 -22.57
C LYS A 118 4.54 -4.17 -22.44
N ILE A 119 5.07 -4.33 -21.22
CA ILE A 119 6.28 -5.13 -20.99
C ILE A 119 5.98 -6.62 -21.21
N ILE A 120 4.84 -7.10 -20.73
CA ILE A 120 4.44 -8.51 -20.91
C ILE A 120 4.10 -8.77 -22.39
N PHE A 121 3.48 -7.83 -23.12
CA PHE A 121 3.33 -7.96 -24.59
C PHE A 121 4.69 -8.13 -25.29
N ASN A 122 5.69 -7.34 -24.89
CA ASN A 122 7.05 -7.43 -25.44
C ASN A 122 7.75 -8.76 -25.10
N GLU A 123 7.44 -9.36 -23.93
CA GLU A 123 7.94 -10.67 -23.53
C GLU A 123 7.24 -11.85 -24.26
N GLN A 124 5.95 -11.70 -24.62
CA GLN A 124 5.21 -12.70 -25.41
C GLN A 124 5.61 -12.71 -26.89
N GLU A 125 5.88 -11.54 -27.48
CA GLU A 125 6.36 -11.43 -28.87
C GLU A 125 7.73 -12.12 -29.04
N LYS A 126 8.65 -11.87 -28.09
CA LYS A 126 9.98 -12.50 -28.07
C LYS A 126 9.92 -14.02 -27.89
N LYS A 127 8.93 -14.55 -27.15
CA LYS A 127 8.71 -16.00 -27.01
C LYS A 127 8.12 -16.65 -28.27
N GLN A 128 7.37 -15.93 -29.10
CA GLN A 128 6.87 -16.44 -30.38
C GLN A 128 7.92 -16.41 -31.49
N GLU A 129 8.84 -15.46 -31.47
CA GLU A 129 9.91 -15.35 -32.46
C GLU A 129 11.02 -16.40 -32.26
N ILE A 130 11.33 -16.76 -31.01
CA ILE A 130 12.32 -17.83 -30.69
C ILE A 130 11.73 -19.24 -30.91
N ALA A 131 10.41 -19.36 -31.07
CA ALA A 131 9.70 -20.62 -31.31
C ALA A 131 9.33 -20.86 -32.79
N LYS A 132 9.85 -20.03 -33.71
CA LYS A 132 9.76 -20.18 -35.17
C LYS A 132 11.13 -20.48 -35.76
#